data_AF-A0A6V7L3C1-F1
#
_entry.id   AF-A0A6V7L3C1-F1
#
_cell.length_a   1.000
_cell.length_b   1.000
_cell.length_c   1.000
_cell.angle_alpha   90.00
_cell.angle_beta   90.00
_cell.angle_gamma   90.00
#
_symmetry.space_group_name_H-M   'P 1'
#
loop_
_entity.id
_entity.type
_entity.pdbx_description
1 polymer ?
#
loop_
_entity_poly.entity_id
_entity_poly.type
_entity_poly.pdbx_seq_one_letter_code
_entity_poly.pdbx_strand_id
1 'polypeptide(L)' 'FIRYLSRFTALRVLHLDYPSLSNDSLDSLSTGAPNALTNLHISLRDTDSHQHRIENVAWQRLTLACPQLTVSYTI' A
#
# COMPACT_ATOMS: atom_id res chain seq x y z
N PHE A 1 -4.94 -12.86 -1.30
CA PHE A 1 -5.50 -11.65 -0.64
C PHE A 1 -5.24 -10.39 -1.47
N ILE A 2 -3.98 -10.09 -1.83
CA ILE A 2 -3.57 -8.90 -2.60
C ILE A 2 -4.35 -8.68 -3.92
N ARG A 3 -4.65 -9.75 -4.65
CA ARG A 3 -5.40 -9.69 -5.92
C ARG A 3 -6.86 -9.21 -5.78
N TYR A 4 -7.39 -9.12 -4.55
CA TYR A 4 -8.70 -8.53 -4.28
C TYR A 4 -8.63 -7.04 -3.99
N LEU A 5 -7.45 -6.51 -3.64
CA LEU A 5 -7.26 -5.07 -3.40
C LEU A 5 -7.63 -4.25 -4.64
N SER A 6 -7.34 -4.79 -5.82
CA SER A 6 -7.70 -4.15 -7.09
C SER A 6 -9.19 -4.11 -7.41
N ARG A 7 -10.03 -4.80 -6.62
CA ARG A 7 -11.49 -4.80 -6.80
C ARG A 7 -12.18 -3.72 -5.95
N PHE A 8 -11.46 -3.10 -5.02
CA PHE A 8 -12.02 -2.07 -4.15
C PHE A 8 -11.79 -0.68 -4.76
N THR A 9 -12.64 -0.31 -5.71
CA THR A 9 -12.56 0.97 -6.45
C THR A 9 -12.91 2.20 -5.63
N ALA A 10 -13.46 2.02 -4.42
CA ALA A 10 -13.83 3.11 -3.49
C ALA A 10 -13.02 3.07 -2.18
N LEU A 11 -11.92 2.31 -2.15
CA LEU A 11 -11.12 2.16 -0.94
C LEU A 11 -10.34 3.44 -0.66
N ARG A 12 -10.78 4.22 0.34
CA ARG A 12 -10.13 5.49 0.73
C ARG A 12 -9.03 5.29 1.76
N VAL A 13 -9.28 4.41 2.73
CA VAL A 13 -8.39 4.15 3.86
C VAL A 13 -8.01 2.68 3.83
N LEU A 14 -6.71 2.40 3.84
CA LEU A 14 -6.17 1.06 3.93
C LEU A 14 -5.19 0.99 5.10
N HIS A 15 -5.38 -0.02 5.95
CA HIS A 15 -4.47 -0.31 7.06
C HIS A 15 -3.89 -1.70 6.84
N LEU A 16 -2.56 -1.80 6.81
CA LEU A 16 -1.83 -3.04 6.58
C LEU A 16 -0.67 -3.17 7.56
N ASP A 17 -0.40 -4.38 8.03
CA ASP A 17 0.86 -4.69 8.69
C ASP A 17 1.99 -4.79 7.65
N TYR A 18 3.20 -4.36 7.99
CA TYR A 18 4.37 -4.36 7.11
C TYR A 18 4.68 -5.72 6.46
N PRO A 19 4.55 -6.89 7.14
CA PRO A 19 4.77 -8.20 6.51
C PRO A 19 3.78 -8.53 5.39
N SER A 20 2.62 -7.88 5.39
CA SER A 20 1.59 -8.07 4.36
C SER A 20 1.78 -7.16 3.16
N LEU A 21 2.71 -6.20 3.24
CA LEU A 21 3.00 -5.22 2.21
C LEU A 21 4.11 -5.75 1.30
N SER A 22 3.87 -5.73 -0.01
CA SER A 22 4.83 -6.12 -1.04
C SER A 22 4.80 -5.19 -2.26
N ASN A 23 5.84 -5.24 -3.10
CA ASN A 23 5.85 -4.54 -4.40
C ASN A 23 4.57 -4.83 -5.21
N ASP A 24 4.20 -6.12 -5.31
CA ASP A 24 2.99 -6.54 -6.02
C ASP A 24 1.70 -5.99 -5.41
N SER A 25 1.68 -5.78 -4.09
CA SER A 25 0.53 -5.19 -3.40
C SER A 25 0.34 -3.71 -3.72
N LEU A 26 1.43 -2.94 -3.80
CA LEU A 26 1.39 -1.53 -4.20
C LEU A 26 1.03 -1.38 -5.67
N ASP A 27 1.54 -2.26 -6.54
CA ASP A 27 1.15 -2.29 -7.96
C ASP A 27 -0.31 -2.69 -8.15
N SER A 28 -0.83 -3.62 -7.34
CA SER A 28 -2.25 -3.98 -7.36
C SER A 28 -3.15 -2.83 -6.89
N LEU A 29 -2.70 -2.04 -5.91
CA LEU A 29 -3.41 -0.87 -5.42
C LEU A 29 -3.40 0.28 -6.43
N SER A 30 -2.26 0.53 -7.07
CA SER A 30 -2.13 1.58 -8.09
C SER A 30 -3.01 1.30 -9.31
N THR A 31 -3.19 0.02 -9.67
CA THR A 31 -4.02 -0.39 -10.82
C THR A 31 -5.51 -0.47 -10.52
N GLY A 32 -5.93 -0.89 -9.33
CA GLY A 32 -7.35 -1.13 -9.06
C GLY A 32 -8.05 -0.11 -8.16
N ALA A 33 -7.32 0.83 -7.55
CA ALA A 33 -7.89 1.94 -6.78
C ALA A 33 -7.33 3.32 -7.19
N PRO A 34 -7.16 3.63 -8.50
CA PRO A 34 -6.62 4.92 -8.92
C PRO A 34 -7.51 6.06 -8.42
N ASN A 35 -6.89 7.11 -7.86
CA ASN A 35 -7.53 8.29 -7.25
C ASN A 35 -8.50 8.02 -6.08
N ALA A 36 -8.66 6.76 -5.65
CA ALA A 36 -9.57 6.41 -4.55
C ALA A 36 -8.83 6.38 -3.21
N LEU A 37 -7.60 5.86 -3.18
CA LEU A 37 -6.82 5.70 -1.96
C LEU A 37 -6.24 7.04 -1.50
N THR A 38 -6.69 7.50 -0.34
CA THR A 38 -6.23 8.76 0.28
C THR A 38 -5.34 8.51 1.49
N ASN A 39 -5.49 7.38 2.17
CA ASN A 39 -4.74 7.07 3.38
C ASN A 39 -4.25 5.63 3.35
N LEU A 40 -2.94 5.43 3.41
CA LEU A 40 -2.30 4.15 3.65
C LEU A 40 -1.62 4.20 5.02
N HIS A 41 -2.06 3.34 5.93
CA HIS A 41 -1.43 3.18 7.23
C HIS A 41 -0.68 1.86 7.29
N ILE A 42 0.56 1.90 7.74
CA ILE A 42 1.46 0.75 7.80
C ILE A 42 1.86 0.52 9.25
N SER A 43 1.43 -0.59 9.83
CA SER A 43 1.88 -0.97 11.17
C SER A 43 3.10 -1.88 11.06
N LEU A 44 4.20 -1.44 11.65
CA LEU A 44 5.40 -2.25 11.86
C LEU A 44 5.32 -2.82 13.27
N ARG A 45 5.74 -4.06 13.46
CA ARG A 45 5.96 -4.65 14.79
C ARG A 45 7.43 -4.98 14.92
N ASP A 46 8.00 -4.86 16.12
CA ASP A 46 9.40 -5.25 16.38
C ASP A 46 9.70 -6.73 16.07
N THR A 47 8.67 -7.57 16.08
CA THR A 47 8.76 -8.99 15.71
C THR A 47 8.74 -9.24 14.20
N ASP A 48 8.44 -8.22 13.40
CA ASP A 48 8.36 -8.36 11.96
C ASP A 48 9.77 -8.41 11.39
N SER A 49 10.10 -9.56 10.80
CA SER A 49 11.30 -9.73 10.02
C SER A 49 11.30 -8.68 8.89
N HIS A 50 12.08 -7.60 9.03
CA HIS A 50 12.31 -6.55 8.02
C HIS A 50 13.01 -7.07 6.75
N GLN A 51 12.81 -8.33 6.38
CA GLN A 51 13.51 -9.04 5.32
C GLN A 51 13.04 -8.63 3.92
N HIS A 52 11.81 -8.12 3.78
CA HIS A 52 11.29 -7.66 2.50
C HIS A 52 11.38 -6.13 2.37
N ARG A 53 12.25 -5.66 1.49
CA ARG A 53 12.35 -4.25 1.11
C ARG A 53 11.43 -3.96 -0.07
N ILE A 54 10.58 -2.95 0.09
CA ILE A 54 9.75 -2.43 -0.98
C ILE A 54 10.56 -1.48 -1.86
N GLU A 55 10.47 -1.67 -3.16
CA GLU A 55 11.17 -0.85 -4.15
C GLU A 55 10.54 0.54 -4.27
N ASN A 56 11.39 1.55 -4.43
CA ASN A 56 10.95 2.94 -4.61
C ASN A 56 10.05 3.10 -5.85
N VAL A 57 10.25 2.29 -6.87
CA VAL A 57 9.43 2.30 -8.10
C VAL A 57 7.98 1.95 -7.81
N ALA A 58 7.71 1.00 -6.91
CA ALA A 58 6.35 0.62 -6.53
C ALA A 58 5.64 1.76 -5.78
N TRP A 59 6.36 2.47 -4.90
CA TRP A 59 5.86 3.68 -4.23
C TRP A 59 5.56 4.80 -5.23
N GLN A 60 6.45 5.05 -6.18
CA GLN A 60 6.26 6.07 -7.21
C GLN A 60 5.01 5.79 -8.05
N ARG A 61 4.80 4.55 -8.49
CA ARG A 61 3.60 4.15 -9.23
C ARG A 61 2.33 4.37 -8.42
N LEU A 62 2.36 4.05 -7.13
CA LEU A 62 1.21 4.29 -6.25
C LEU A 62 0.92 5.78 -6.09
N THR A 63 1.93 6.62 -5.87
CA THR A 63 1.76 8.09 -5.77
C THR A 63 1.28 8.70 -7.08
N LEU A 64 1.71 8.19 -8.23
CA LEU A 64 1.22 8.62 -9.54
C LEU A 64 -0.26 8.25 -9.75
N ALA A 65 -0.66 7.05 -9.31
CA ALA A 65 -2.04 6.59 -9.42
C ALA A 65 -2.97 7.25 -8.37
N CYS A 66 -2.43 7.64 -7.22
CA CYS A 66 -3.15 8.23 -6.09
C CYS A 66 -2.40 9.48 -5.58
N PRO A 67 -2.53 10.64 -6.24
CA PRO A 67 -1.76 11.84 -5.90
C PRO A 67 -2.14 12.46 -4.56
N GLN A 68 -3.31 12.12 -4.01
CA GLN A 68 -3.76 12.54 -2.68
C GLN A 68 -3.41 11.54 -1.57
N LEU A 69 -2.58 10.54 -1.87
CA LEU A 69 -2.22 9.51 -0.92
C LEU A 69 -1.33 10.05 0.20
N THR A 70 -1.81 9.91 1.42
CA THR A 70 -1.03 10.10 2.65
C THR A 70 -0.61 8.74 3.17
N VAL A 71 0.71 8.51 3.23
CA VAL A 71 1.28 7.30 3.85
C VAL A 71 1.67 7.63 5.28
N SER A 72 1.18 6.83 6.22
CA SER A 72 1.47 6.94 7.64
C SER A 72 1.97 5.59 8.16
N TYR A 73 2.83 5.59 9.15
CA TYR A 73 3.31 4.36 9.77
C TYR A 73 3.36 4.47 11.28
N THR A 74 3.12 3.35 11.95
CA THR A 74 3.30 3.17 13.40
C THR A 74 4.31 2.06 13.63
N ILE A 75 5.18 2.26 14.61
CA ILE A 75 6.15 1.28 15.10
C ILE A 75 5.64 0.78 16.45
#